data_AF-A0A540WQF1-F1
#
_entry.id   AF-A0A540WQF1-F1
#
_cell.length_a   1.000
_cell.length_b   1.000
_cell.length_c   1.000
_cell.angle_alpha   90.00
_cell.angle_beta   90.00
_cell.angle_gamma   90.00
#
_symmetry.space_group_name_H-M   'P 1'
#
loop_
_entity.id
_entity.type
_entity.pdbx_description
1 polymer ?
#
loop_
_entity_poly.entity_id
_entity_poly.type
_entity_poly.pdbx_seq_one_letter_code
_entity_poly.pdbx_strand_id
1 'polypeptide(L)'
;MTERVHTVKESSEGPTAEDVRVQLEGRAEVLEAALRRAATLEAVLRGRGWKRRWRAHPTLVSEWLAEEATVEEALERTIRRARVEGWSDTLPVMEGLRELEARRERLKTLVRARLSRLVHVSGPPVLKVELARLDGLVGKRATMTLEPGEVLLFQADRLSPVSSGQTLPLLVSMALLYWGLYVLLLALLRGNGSRAGVALVAFIVAPLFVAWARAGRVWMTSRRLLWMPTFGETVSVPLATIAPGGVHLGPTHDLKVEGEPRLQVAHLADAKALATLLELHSQPPLLGRVRSGVRLADVVVFPASLWDAEVAPRSGWVVLRPGGVSFIPEGAGRQVLSTVTGRESTLAADVGRVLEQLRWLSGTEFDDWLTRLVTATGGLSWSAWDSLKREEAPLWKPFRVSRGRQVLMGQMEWSAQSSAELILRSWPDAVTPGKAKSART
;
A
#
# COMPACT_ATOMS: atom_id res chain seq x y z
N MET A 1 -19.05 -78.27 -45.82
CA MET A 1 -18.62 -76.87 -46.03
C MET A 1 -19.87 -76.03 -46.08
N THR A 2 -20.24 -75.44 -44.94
CA THR A 2 -21.45 -74.63 -44.79
C THR A 2 -20.97 -73.29 -44.26
N GLU A 3 -20.85 -72.34 -45.17
CA GLU A 3 -20.35 -71.00 -44.95
C GLU A 3 -21.42 -70.21 -44.18
N ARG A 4 -21.16 -69.96 -42.89
CA ARG A 4 -21.97 -69.05 -42.08
C ARG A 4 -21.61 -67.62 -42.45
N VAL A 5 -22.37 -67.05 -43.37
CA VAL A 5 -22.42 -65.61 -43.58
C VAL A 5 -23.11 -65.00 -42.36
N HIS A 6 -22.31 -64.55 -41.39
CA HIS A 6 -22.79 -63.62 -40.37
C HIS A 6 -23.02 -62.27 -41.05
N THR A 7 -24.26 -62.03 -41.45
CA THR A 7 -24.78 -60.69 -41.71
C THR A 7 -24.68 -59.88 -40.43
N VAL A 8 -23.60 -59.10 -40.32
CA VAL A 8 -23.49 -57.98 -39.39
C VAL A 8 -24.59 -57.00 -39.81
N LYS A 9 -25.70 -57.03 -39.07
CA LYS A 9 -26.69 -55.98 -39.10
C LYS A 9 -25.98 -54.74 -38.57
N GLU A 10 -25.62 -53.82 -39.47
CA GLU A 10 -25.31 -52.43 -39.10
C GLU A 10 -26.54 -51.87 -38.39
N SER A 11 -26.56 -52.00 -37.07
CA SER A 11 -27.44 -51.22 -36.21
C SER A 11 -26.98 -49.78 -36.32
N SER A 12 -27.68 -49.00 -37.14
CA SER A 12 -27.50 -47.56 -37.30
C SER A 12 -27.92 -46.75 -36.05
N GLU A 13 -27.98 -47.40 -34.88
CA GLU A 13 -28.16 -46.72 -33.60
C GLU A 13 -26.77 -46.37 -33.10
N GLY A 14 -26.43 -45.08 -33.13
CA GLY A 14 -25.20 -44.58 -32.55
C GLY A 14 -25.05 -45.00 -31.06
N PRO A 15 -23.84 -44.95 -30.52
CA PRO A 15 -23.56 -45.43 -29.16
C PRO A 15 -24.47 -44.75 -28.14
N THR A 16 -25.08 -45.54 -27.24
CA THR A 16 -25.96 -44.99 -26.20
C THR A 16 -25.14 -44.27 -25.13
N ALA A 17 -25.78 -43.40 -24.35
CA ALA A 17 -25.09 -42.64 -23.30
C ALA A 17 -24.42 -43.53 -22.23
N GLU A 18 -24.95 -44.72 -21.99
CA GLU A 18 -24.37 -45.70 -21.07
C GLU A 18 -23.14 -46.39 -21.67
N ASP A 19 -23.19 -46.74 -22.97
CA ASP A 19 -22.04 -47.32 -23.69
C ASP A 19 -20.84 -46.37 -23.67
N VAL A 20 -21.09 -45.07 -23.91
CA VAL A 20 -20.06 -44.02 -23.89
C VAL A 20 -19.47 -43.86 -22.47
N ARG A 21 -20.29 -43.96 -21.41
CA ARG A 21 -19.81 -43.90 -20.03
C ARG A 21 -18.91 -45.08 -19.67
N VAL A 22 -19.30 -46.29 -20.06
CA VAL A 22 -18.50 -47.51 -19.85
C VAL A 22 -17.17 -47.41 -20.60
N GLN A 23 -17.20 -46.93 -21.85
CA GLN A 23 -16.00 -46.73 -22.67
C GLN A 23 -15.02 -45.69 -22.09
N LEU A 24 -15.49 -44.76 -21.26
CA LEU A 24 -14.66 -43.73 -20.65
C LEU A 24 -13.95 -44.16 -19.36
N GLU A 25 -14.22 -45.36 -18.82
CA GLU A 25 -13.48 -45.98 -17.71
C GLU A 25 -13.28 -45.03 -16.50
N GLY A 26 -14.37 -44.40 -16.03
CA GLY A 26 -14.33 -43.46 -14.89
C GLY A 26 -13.92 -42.02 -15.23
N ARG A 27 -13.47 -41.71 -16.46
CA ARG A 27 -13.18 -40.32 -16.87
C ARG A 27 -14.44 -39.44 -16.91
N ALA A 28 -15.60 -40.03 -17.21
CA ALA A 28 -16.88 -39.33 -17.14
C ALA A 28 -17.16 -38.80 -15.72
N GLU A 29 -16.83 -39.57 -14.68
CA GLU A 29 -17.01 -39.19 -13.28
C GLU A 29 -16.08 -38.04 -12.90
N VAL A 30 -14.83 -38.06 -13.38
CA VAL A 30 -13.86 -36.97 -13.22
C VAL A 30 -14.40 -35.67 -13.84
N LEU A 31 -14.93 -35.74 -15.07
CA LEU A 31 -15.49 -34.58 -15.78
C LEU A 31 -16.76 -34.04 -15.09
N GLU A 32 -17.66 -34.91 -14.63
CA GLU A 32 -18.84 -34.51 -13.86
C GLU A 32 -18.49 -33.88 -12.51
N ALA A 33 -17.50 -34.45 -11.80
CA ALA A 33 -16.98 -33.87 -10.57
C ALA A 33 -16.32 -32.50 -10.81
N ALA A 34 -15.59 -32.35 -11.92
CA ALA A 34 -14.99 -31.08 -12.33
C ALA A 34 -16.05 -30.03 -12.66
N LEU A 35 -17.12 -30.40 -13.35
CA LEU A 35 -18.27 -29.54 -13.63
C LEU A 35 -18.91 -29.02 -12.34
N ARG A 36 -19.18 -29.89 -11.36
CA ARG A 36 -19.73 -29.50 -10.05
C ARG A 36 -18.83 -28.53 -9.29
N ARG A 37 -17.51 -28.77 -9.30
CA ARG A 37 -16.53 -27.89 -8.64
C ARG A 37 -16.38 -26.56 -9.34
N ALA A 38 -16.30 -26.55 -10.68
CA ALA A 38 -16.28 -25.33 -11.48
C ALA A 38 -17.55 -24.48 -11.25
N ALA A 39 -18.72 -25.12 -11.17
CA ALA A 39 -19.98 -24.46 -10.84
C ALA A 39 -19.96 -23.80 -9.45
N THR A 40 -19.42 -24.52 -8.46
CA THR A 40 -19.30 -24.02 -7.08
C THR A 40 -18.38 -22.80 -7.02
N LEU A 41 -17.20 -22.89 -7.66
CA LEU A 41 -16.23 -21.80 -7.73
C LEU A 41 -16.81 -20.56 -8.45
N GLU A 42 -17.52 -20.78 -9.56
CA GLU A 42 -18.18 -19.72 -10.32
C GLU A 42 -19.26 -19.02 -9.49
N ALA A 43 -20.08 -19.80 -8.75
CA ALA A 43 -21.11 -19.27 -7.86
C ALA A 43 -20.50 -18.43 -6.71
N VAL A 44 -19.37 -18.87 -6.15
CA VAL A 44 -18.62 -18.12 -5.13
C VAL A 44 -18.12 -16.79 -5.70
N LEU A 45 -17.51 -16.80 -6.89
CA LEU A 45 -16.90 -15.62 -7.51
C LEU A 45 -17.90 -14.57 -8.04
N ARG A 46 -19.10 -14.98 -8.46
CA ARG A 46 -20.10 -14.07 -9.05
C ARG A 46 -20.75 -13.10 -8.07
N GLY A 47 -20.98 -13.51 -6.82
CA GLY A 47 -21.79 -12.72 -5.88
C GLY A 47 -21.07 -11.54 -5.23
N ARG A 48 -21.86 -10.63 -4.63
CA ARG A 48 -21.37 -9.36 -4.03
C ARG A 48 -20.47 -9.57 -2.81
N GLY A 49 -20.65 -10.67 -2.06
CA GLY A 49 -19.81 -11.07 -0.92
C GLY A 49 -18.82 -12.19 -1.23
N TRP A 50 -18.30 -12.26 -2.46
CA TRP A 50 -17.45 -13.36 -2.91
C TRP A 50 -16.24 -13.62 -2.01
N LYS A 51 -15.55 -12.58 -1.50
CA LYS A 51 -14.40 -12.75 -0.59
C LYS A 51 -14.76 -13.51 0.69
N ARG A 52 -15.91 -13.18 1.30
CA ARG A 52 -16.40 -13.89 2.49
C ARG A 52 -16.73 -15.35 2.18
N ARG A 53 -17.39 -15.62 1.05
CA ARG A 53 -17.74 -16.98 0.63
C ARG A 53 -16.52 -17.80 0.22
N TRP A 54 -15.52 -17.16 -0.38
CA TRP A 54 -14.22 -17.75 -0.68
C TRP A 54 -13.53 -18.24 0.59
N ARG A 55 -13.40 -17.36 1.60
CA ARG A 55 -12.80 -17.73 2.90
C ARG A 55 -13.60 -18.79 3.67
N ALA A 56 -14.90 -18.92 3.41
CA ALA A 56 -15.72 -19.98 4.01
C ALA A 56 -15.43 -21.38 3.42
N HIS A 57 -14.74 -21.45 2.27
CA HIS A 57 -14.37 -22.69 1.60
C HIS A 57 -12.84 -22.72 1.35
N PRO A 58 -12.02 -22.81 2.42
CA PRO A 58 -10.56 -22.67 2.30
C PRO A 58 -9.91 -23.78 1.46
N THR A 59 -10.53 -24.96 1.33
CA THR A 59 -9.97 -26.09 0.57
C THR A 59 -10.38 -26.10 -0.91
N LEU A 60 -11.40 -25.32 -1.29
CA LEU A 60 -11.99 -25.36 -2.64
C LEU A 60 -10.96 -25.08 -3.75
N VAL A 61 -10.03 -24.15 -3.49
CA VAL A 61 -9.01 -23.77 -4.47
C VAL A 61 -7.89 -24.80 -4.52
N SER A 62 -7.41 -25.26 -3.36
CA SER A 62 -6.36 -26.28 -3.31
C SER A 62 -6.80 -27.60 -3.95
N GLU A 63 -8.05 -28.02 -3.72
CA GLU A 63 -8.65 -29.20 -4.36
C GLU A 63 -8.78 -29.01 -5.87
N TRP A 64 -9.24 -27.83 -6.32
CA TRP A 64 -9.35 -27.52 -7.75
C TRP A 64 -7.98 -27.53 -8.43
N LEU A 65 -6.96 -26.93 -7.81
CA LEU A 65 -5.59 -26.88 -8.34
C LEU A 65 -4.91 -28.25 -8.35
N ALA A 66 -5.20 -29.12 -7.38
CA ALA A 66 -4.65 -30.46 -7.30
C ALA A 66 -5.17 -31.36 -8.44
N GLU A 67 -6.44 -31.21 -8.81
CA GLU A 67 -7.09 -32.07 -9.80
C GLU A 67 -7.09 -31.50 -11.22
N GLU A 68 -6.63 -30.26 -11.43
CA GLU A 68 -6.65 -29.59 -12.74
C GLU A 68 -5.93 -30.40 -13.83
N ALA A 69 -4.77 -30.99 -13.51
CA ALA A 69 -4.00 -31.80 -14.45
C ALA A 69 -4.77 -33.06 -14.89
N THR A 70 -5.44 -33.73 -13.94
CA THR A 70 -6.26 -34.92 -14.22
C THR A 70 -7.48 -34.56 -15.07
N VAL A 71 -8.10 -33.42 -14.83
CA VAL A 71 -9.24 -32.94 -15.62
C VAL A 71 -8.83 -32.56 -17.04
N GLU A 72 -7.68 -31.91 -17.21
CA GLU A 72 -7.13 -31.57 -18.53
C GLU A 72 -6.81 -32.82 -19.34
N GLU A 73 -6.13 -33.80 -18.73
CA GLU A 73 -5.85 -35.10 -19.35
C GLU A 73 -7.13 -35.87 -19.72
N ALA A 74 -8.14 -35.87 -18.84
CA ALA A 74 -9.43 -36.50 -19.10
C ALA A 74 -10.17 -35.82 -20.26
N LEU A 75 -10.15 -34.50 -20.33
CA LEU A 75 -10.78 -33.71 -21.38
C LEU A 75 -10.10 -33.96 -22.74
N GLU A 76 -8.78 -33.88 -22.82
CA GLU A 76 -8.03 -34.12 -24.05
C GLU A 76 -8.25 -35.53 -24.60
N ARG A 77 -8.21 -36.55 -23.72
CA ARG A 77 -8.45 -37.94 -24.14
C ARG A 77 -9.87 -38.17 -24.61
N THR A 78 -10.86 -37.59 -23.93
CA THR A 78 -12.27 -37.73 -24.31
C THR A 78 -12.53 -37.06 -25.65
N ILE A 79 -12.00 -35.85 -25.88
CA ILE A 79 -12.11 -35.15 -27.18
C ILE A 79 -11.42 -35.94 -28.30
N ARG A 80 -10.20 -36.44 -28.05
CA ARG A 80 -9.46 -37.24 -29.04
C ARG A 80 -10.25 -38.49 -29.43
N ARG A 81 -10.82 -39.19 -28.44
CA ARG A 81 -11.59 -40.40 -28.66
C ARG A 81 -12.91 -40.11 -29.40
N ALA A 82 -13.64 -39.09 -28.97
CA ALA A 82 -14.85 -38.62 -29.65
C ALA A 82 -14.61 -38.31 -31.14
N ARG A 83 -13.46 -37.71 -31.46
CA ARG A 83 -13.06 -37.43 -32.84
C ARG A 83 -12.72 -38.68 -33.65
N VAL A 84 -12.03 -39.65 -33.05
CA VAL A 84 -11.66 -40.91 -33.72
C VAL A 84 -12.89 -41.77 -33.97
N GLU A 85 -13.81 -41.82 -33.02
CA GLU A 85 -15.00 -42.68 -33.06
C GLU A 85 -16.23 -41.98 -33.68
N GLY A 86 -16.10 -40.73 -34.12
CA GLY A 86 -17.19 -40.00 -34.79
C GLY A 86 -18.42 -39.77 -33.91
N TRP A 87 -18.21 -39.53 -32.62
CA TRP A 87 -19.30 -39.33 -31.65
C TRP A 87 -20.19 -38.14 -32.03
N SER A 88 -21.51 -38.31 -31.88
CA SER A 88 -22.46 -37.24 -32.14
C SER A 88 -22.30 -36.11 -31.12
N ASP A 89 -22.39 -34.89 -31.64
CA ASP A 89 -22.40 -33.64 -30.89
C ASP A 89 -23.59 -33.48 -29.93
N THR A 90 -24.62 -34.32 -30.07
CA THR A 90 -25.82 -34.36 -29.23
C THR A 90 -25.71 -35.31 -28.04
N LEU A 91 -24.59 -36.04 -27.90
CA LEU A 91 -24.40 -36.95 -26.77
C LEU A 91 -24.25 -36.16 -25.44
N PRO A 92 -24.86 -36.62 -24.33
CA PRO A 92 -24.78 -35.92 -23.03
C PRO A 92 -23.35 -35.67 -22.54
N VAL A 93 -22.42 -36.57 -22.88
CA VAL A 93 -20.99 -36.41 -22.55
C VAL A 93 -20.36 -35.25 -23.33
N MET A 94 -20.72 -35.08 -24.60
CA MET A 94 -20.23 -33.97 -25.43
C MET A 94 -20.83 -32.63 -24.99
N GLU A 95 -22.11 -32.62 -24.57
CA GLU A 95 -22.73 -31.45 -23.94
C GLU A 95 -22.02 -31.07 -22.63
N GLY A 96 -21.73 -32.06 -21.78
CA GLY A 96 -20.99 -31.86 -20.53
C GLY A 96 -19.57 -31.32 -20.74
N LEU A 97 -18.85 -31.81 -21.75
CA LEU A 97 -17.53 -31.31 -22.14
C LEU A 97 -17.57 -29.84 -22.56
N ARG A 98 -18.49 -29.47 -23.46
CA ARG A 98 -18.66 -28.08 -23.92
C ARG A 98 -19.01 -27.15 -22.78
N GLU A 99 -19.91 -27.58 -21.89
CA GLU A 99 -20.28 -26.80 -20.72
C GLU A 99 -19.09 -26.64 -19.75
N LEU A 100 -18.22 -27.66 -19.62
CA LEU A 100 -17.01 -27.58 -18.80
C LEU A 100 -16.01 -26.57 -19.38
N GLU A 101 -15.73 -26.63 -20.68
CA GLU A 101 -14.88 -25.66 -21.37
C GLU A 101 -15.43 -24.24 -21.26
N ALA A 102 -16.72 -24.05 -21.52
CA ALA A 102 -17.38 -22.76 -21.40
C ALA A 102 -17.31 -22.23 -19.96
N ARG A 103 -17.46 -23.08 -18.94
CA ARG A 103 -17.27 -22.70 -17.54
C ARG A 103 -15.83 -22.34 -17.23
N ARG A 104 -14.84 -23.08 -17.72
CA ARG A 104 -13.41 -22.78 -17.52
C ARG A 104 -13.06 -21.40 -18.08
N GLU A 105 -13.55 -21.06 -19.28
CA GLU A 105 -13.33 -19.73 -19.88
C GLU A 105 -14.08 -18.62 -19.13
N ARG A 106 -15.32 -18.88 -18.66
CA ARG A 106 -16.04 -17.95 -17.76
C ARG A 106 -15.28 -17.73 -16.46
N LEU A 107 -14.78 -18.79 -15.83
CA LEU A 107 -13.99 -18.73 -14.59
C LEU A 107 -12.70 -17.94 -14.80
N LYS A 108 -11.97 -18.20 -15.87
CA LYS A 108 -10.76 -17.45 -16.25
C LYS A 108 -11.04 -15.96 -16.38
N THR A 109 -12.12 -15.60 -17.08
CA THR A 109 -12.55 -14.19 -17.19
C THR A 109 -12.93 -13.60 -15.84
N LEU A 110 -13.67 -14.33 -15.00
CA LEU A 110 -14.09 -13.88 -13.68
C LEU A 110 -12.90 -13.71 -12.72
N VAL A 111 -12.01 -14.70 -12.64
CA VAL A 111 -10.79 -14.67 -11.82
C VAL A 111 -9.94 -13.48 -12.21
N ARG A 112 -9.68 -13.29 -13.52
CA ARG A 112 -8.93 -12.13 -14.01
C ARG A 112 -9.61 -10.81 -13.68
N ALA A 113 -10.93 -10.72 -13.82
CA ALA A 113 -11.71 -9.53 -13.48
C ALA A 113 -11.71 -9.22 -11.97
N ARG A 114 -11.62 -10.25 -11.10
CA ARG A 114 -11.46 -10.07 -9.66
C ARG A 114 -10.03 -9.69 -9.31
N LEU A 115 -9.05 -10.35 -9.92
CA LEU A 115 -7.63 -10.12 -9.69
C LEU A 115 -7.20 -8.73 -10.16
N SER A 116 -7.67 -8.26 -11.31
CA SER A 116 -7.33 -6.91 -11.85
C SER A 116 -7.79 -5.75 -10.96
N ARG A 117 -8.84 -5.97 -10.16
CA ARG A 117 -9.30 -5.02 -9.14
C ARG A 117 -8.41 -5.01 -7.91
N LEU A 118 -7.69 -6.10 -7.65
CA LEU A 118 -6.81 -6.24 -6.49
C LEU A 118 -5.36 -5.95 -6.84
N VAL A 119 -4.87 -6.32 -8.02
CA VAL A 119 -3.45 -6.23 -8.39
C VAL A 119 -3.32 -5.91 -9.88
N HIS A 120 -2.17 -5.40 -10.31
CA HIS A 120 -1.85 -5.29 -11.72
C HIS A 120 -1.69 -6.69 -12.32
N VAL A 121 -2.42 -6.98 -13.40
CA VAL A 121 -2.31 -8.24 -14.13
C VAL A 121 -1.82 -7.93 -15.54
N SER A 122 -0.61 -8.40 -15.85
CA SER A 122 0.00 -8.35 -17.18
C SER A 122 0.12 -9.77 -17.74
N GLY A 123 0.20 -9.89 -19.07
CA GLY A 123 0.38 -11.18 -19.75
C GLY A 123 -0.91 -11.97 -20.07
N PRO A 124 -0.78 -13.12 -20.75
CA PRO A 124 -1.92 -13.94 -21.15
C PRO A 124 -2.62 -14.57 -19.93
N PRO A 125 -3.95 -14.76 -19.98
CA PRO A 125 -4.71 -15.32 -18.87
C PRO A 125 -4.41 -16.81 -18.67
N VAL A 126 -3.87 -17.16 -17.50
CA VAL A 126 -3.62 -18.55 -17.09
C VAL A 126 -4.40 -18.82 -15.80
N LEU A 127 -5.50 -19.58 -15.92
CA LEU A 127 -6.47 -19.79 -14.84
C LEU A 127 -5.80 -20.32 -13.56
N LYS A 128 -4.96 -21.37 -13.67
CA LYS A 128 -4.22 -21.96 -12.54
C LYS A 128 -3.44 -20.92 -11.72
N VAL A 129 -2.62 -20.12 -12.39
CA VAL A 129 -1.73 -19.15 -11.76
C VAL A 129 -2.53 -17.99 -11.18
N GLU A 130 -3.51 -17.48 -11.93
CA GLU A 130 -4.35 -16.38 -11.47
C GLU A 130 -5.25 -16.79 -10.29
N LEU A 131 -5.73 -18.03 -10.26
CA LEU A 131 -6.54 -18.57 -9.16
C LEU A 131 -5.71 -18.75 -7.88
N ALA A 132 -4.51 -19.33 -7.99
CA ALA A 132 -3.59 -19.46 -6.85
C ALA A 132 -3.18 -18.09 -6.29
N ARG A 133 -2.91 -17.11 -7.17
CA ARG A 133 -2.61 -15.74 -6.75
C ARG A 133 -3.80 -15.07 -6.07
N LEU A 134 -5.01 -15.24 -6.61
CA LEU A 134 -6.24 -14.73 -6.00
C LEU A 134 -6.46 -15.32 -4.60
N ASP A 135 -6.19 -16.62 -4.44
CA ASP A 135 -6.28 -17.30 -3.15
C ASP A 135 -5.28 -16.75 -2.13
N GLY A 136 -4.02 -16.58 -2.51
CA GLY A 136 -3.00 -15.98 -1.64
C GLY A 136 -3.37 -14.57 -1.15
N LEU A 137 -4.04 -13.77 -1.98
CA LEU A 137 -4.48 -12.41 -1.64
C LEU A 137 -5.72 -12.36 -0.75
N VAL A 138 -6.66 -13.29 -0.93
CA VAL A 138 -7.99 -13.24 -0.30
C VAL A 138 -8.10 -14.18 0.90
N GLY A 139 -7.34 -15.28 0.90
CA GLY A 139 -7.42 -16.36 1.88
C GLY A 139 -7.14 -15.88 3.30
N LYS A 140 -6.24 -14.90 3.47
CA LYS A 140 -5.93 -14.32 4.79
C LYS A 140 -6.76 -13.06 5.05
N ARG A 141 -7.50 -13.06 6.17
CA ARG A 141 -8.13 -11.83 6.67
C ARG A 141 -7.05 -10.97 7.33
N ALA A 142 -6.97 -9.71 6.93
CA ALA A 142 -6.10 -8.76 7.61
C ALA A 142 -6.56 -8.60 9.08
N THR A 143 -5.68 -8.92 10.02
CA THR A 143 -5.90 -8.70 11.45
C THR A 143 -5.35 -7.34 11.85
N MET A 144 -5.98 -6.72 12.85
CA MET A 144 -5.54 -5.42 13.39
C MET A 144 -4.44 -5.56 14.45
N THR A 145 -4.02 -6.79 14.75
CA THR A 145 -3.00 -7.07 15.76
C THR A 145 -1.63 -6.91 15.15
N LEU A 146 -0.78 -6.11 15.80
CA LEU A 146 0.64 -6.03 15.47
C LEU A 146 1.26 -7.43 15.63
N GLU A 147 1.96 -7.88 14.60
CA GLU A 147 2.76 -9.09 14.67
C GLU A 147 3.96 -8.87 15.62
N PRO A 148 4.48 -9.92 16.28
CA PRO A 148 5.70 -9.80 17.07
C PRO A 148 6.85 -9.15 16.27
N GLY A 149 7.43 -8.08 16.81
CA GLY A 149 8.48 -7.30 16.16
C GLY A 149 8.02 -6.33 15.06
N GLU A 150 6.71 -6.14 14.89
CA GLU A 150 6.13 -5.12 14.02
C GLU A 150 6.04 -3.78 14.78
N VAL A 151 6.64 -2.71 14.22
CA VAL A 151 6.64 -1.38 14.83
C VAL A 151 5.63 -0.49 14.11
N LEU A 152 4.77 0.22 14.85
CA LEU A 152 3.87 1.22 14.30
C LEU A 152 4.67 2.48 13.96
N LEU A 153 4.72 2.83 12.67
CA LEU A 153 5.47 3.99 12.18
C LEU A 153 4.59 5.22 12.02
N PHE A 154 3.34 5.00 11.66
CA PHE A 154 2.40 6.07 11.36
C PHE A 154 0.97 5.62 11.64
N GLN A 155 0.19 6.52 12.22
CA GLN A 155 -1.23 6.35 12.40
C GLN A 155 -1.92 7.66 12.02
N ALA A 156 -2.92 7.56 11.15
CA ALA A 156 -3.83 8.66 10.86
C ALA A 156 -5.26 8.15 10.84
N ASP A 157 -6.15 8.94 11.45
CA ASP A 157 -7.59 8.73 11.38
C ASP A 157 -8.13 9.67 10.29
N ARG A 158 -8.90 9.12 9.33
CA ARG A 158 -9.62 9.93 8.32
C ARG A 158 -10.84 10.65 8.94
N LEU A 159 -11.18 10.34 10.19
CA LEU A 159 -12.23 10.98 10.97
C LEU A 159 -11.62 11.72 12.16
N SER A 160 -11.11 12.90 11.89
CA SER A 160 -11.34 13.99 12.82
C SER A 160 -11.75 15.20 12.00
N PRO A 161 -13.06 15.46 11.83
CA PRO A 161 -13.55 16.72 11.28
C PRO A 161 -13.20 17.95 12.15
N VAL A 162 -12.29 17.79 13.12
CA VAL A 162 -11.88 18.75 14.13
C VAL A 162 -10.38 19.07 14.03
N SER A 163 -9.67 18.67 12.96
CA SER A 163 -8.32 19.19 12.74
C SER A 163 -8.43 20.66 12.27
N SER A 164 -8.48 21.56 13.26
CA SER A 164 -8.23 23.02 13.36
C SER A 164 -8.42 24.00 12.19
N GLY A 165 -8.56 23.58 10.93
CA GLY A 165 -8.74 24.47 9.77
C GLY A 165 -9.98 24.19 8.90
N GLN A 166 -10.78 23.16 9.20
CA GLN A 166 -11.97 22.77 8.40
C GLN A 166 -13.28 22.76 9.21
N THR A 167 -13.43 23.64 10.20
CA THR A 167 -14.68 23.79 10.97
C THR A 167 -15.85 24.27 10.12
N LEU A 168 -15.59 25.11 9.11
CA LEU A 168 -16.59 25.68 8.21
C LEU A 168 -17.41 24.64 7.41
N PRO A 169 -16.82 23.68 6.68
CA PRO A 169 -17.60 22.68 5.95
C PRO A 169 -18.39 21.73 6.87
N LEU A 170 -17.90 21.44 8.08
CA LEU A 170 -18.65 20.66 9.06
C LEU A 170 -19.88 21.44 9.57
N LEU A 171 -19.70 22.73 9.90
CA LEU A 171 -20.80 23.59 10.33
C LEU A 171 -21.83 23.81 9.22
N VAL A 172 -21.39 24.01 7.97
CA VAL A 172 -22.28 24.13 6.81
C VAL A 172 -23.04 22.83 6.57
N SER A 173 -22.38 21.67 6.66
CA SER A 173 -23.06 20.38 6.46
C SER A 173 -24.01 20.03 7.60
N MET A 174 -23.68 20.37 8.85
CA MET A 174 -24.60 20.28 9.99
C MET A 174 -25.80 21.23 9.84
N ALA A 175 -25.58 22.46 9.38
CA ALA A 175 -26.64 23.42 9.09
C ALA A 175 -27.55 22.93 7.96
N LEU A 176 -26.99 22.36 6.89
CA LEU A 176 -27.76 21.75 5.80
C LEU A 176 -28.55 20.52 6.27
N LEU A 177 -27.98 19.67 7.13
CA LEU A 177 -28.68 18.54 7.73
C LEU A 177 -29.86 19.02 8.58
N TYR A 178 -29.63 20.02 9.45
CA TYR A 178 -30.67 20.61 10.29
C TYR A 178 -31.78 21.25 9.47
N TRP A 179 -31.42 21.99 8.41
CA TRP A 179 -32.38 22.58 7.48
C TRP A 179 -33.18 21.51 6.72
N GLY A 180 -32.52 20.45 6.24
CA GLY A 180 -33.16 19.33 5.58
C GLY A 180 -34.17 18.61 6.48
N LEU A 181 -33.80 18.39 7.74
CA LEU A 181 -34.67 17.78 8.76
C LEU A 181 -35.87 18.68 9.06
N TYR A 182 -35.66 20.00 9.16
CA TYR A 182 -36.73 20.97 9.36
C TYR A 182 -37.72 21.00 8.20
N VAL A 183 -37.24 20.99 6.95
CA VAL A 183 -38.10 20.93 5.75
C VAL A 183 -38.87 19.61 5.68
N LEU A 184 -38.25 18.47 6.03
CA LEU A 184 -38.94 17.19 6.12
C LEU A 184 -40.05 17.20 7.17
N LEU A 185 -39.78 17.75 8.37
CA LEU A 185 -40.76 17.86 9.44
C LEU A 185 -41.97 18.71 8.99
N LEU A 186 -41.71 19.85 8.33
CA LEU A 186 -42.75 20.70 7.74
C LEU A 186 -43.56 20.00 6.64
N ALA A 187 -42.91 19.20 5.79
CA ALA A 187 -43.58 18.45 4.73
C ALA A 187 -44.46 17.32 5.26
N LEU A 188 -44.03 16.66 6.35
CA LEU A 188 -44.80 15.65 7.07
C LEU A 188 -46.02 16.27 7.77
N LEU A 189 -45.86 17.42 8.42
CA LEU A 189 -46.94 18.14 9.10
C LEU A 189 -48.02 18.66 8.12
N ARG A 190 -47.66 18.98 6.87
CA ARG A 190 -48.59 19.48 5.84
C ARG A 190 -49.35 18.39 5.06
N GLY A 191 -49.15 17.11 5.38
CA GLY A 191 -49.95 16.00 4.84
C GLY A 191 -49.80 15.71 3.33
N ASN A 192 -49.02 16.49 2.58
CA ASN A 192 -49.03 16.48 1.11
C ASN A 192 -47.66 16.23 0.44
N GLY A 193 -46.65 15.73 1.16
CA GLY A 193 -45.26 15.77 0.67
C GLY A 193 -44.36 14.59 1.03
N SER A 194 -44.88 13.38 1.23
CA SER A 194 -44.07 12.26 1.77
C SER A 194 -42.86 11.88 0.89
N ARG A 195 -42.96 11.97 -0.44
CA ARG A 195 -41.86 11.59 -1.34
C ARG A 195 -40.83 12.70 -1.57
N ALA A 196 -41.27 13.95 -1.69
CA ALA A 196 -40.39 15.09 -1.95
C ALA A 196 -39.51 15.41 -0.72
N GLY A 197 -40.07 15.34 0.48
CA GLY A 197 -39.32 15.51 1.72
C GLY A 197 -38.26 14.41 1.91
N VAL A 198 -38.63 13.15 1.65
CA VAL A 198 -37.70 12.01 1.75
C VAL A 198 -36.57 12.12 0.72
N ALA A 199 -36.87 12.54 -0.52
CA ALA A 199 -35.85 12.76 -1.54
C ALA A 199 -34.87 13.87 -1.14
N LEU A 200 -35.34 14.97 -0.55
CA LEU A 200 -34.49 16.05 -0.07
C LEU A 200 -33.59 15.61 1.08
N VAL A 201 -34.13 14.88 2.06
CA VAL A 201 -33.30 14.34 3.16
C VAL A 201 -32.31 13.32 2.66
N ALA A 202 -32.71 12.43 1.74
CA ALA A 202 -31.79 11.51 1.10
C ALA A 202 -30.67 12.26 0.36
N PHE A 203 -30.98 13.35 -0.35
CA PHE A 203 -29.98 14.16 -1.05
C PHE A 203 -28.96 14.82 -0.11
N ILE A 204 -29.37 15.20 1.11
CA ILE A 204 -28.50 15.81 2.13
C ILE A 204 -27.72 14.75 2.92
N VAL A 205 -28.39 13.66 3.31
CA VAL A 205 -27.80 12.59 4.14
C VAL A 205 -26.92 11.66 3.32
N ALA A 206 -27.26 11.35 2.07
CA ALA A 206 -26.47 10.45 1.23
C ALA A 206 -25.00 10.87 1.07
N PRO A 207 -24.63 12.13 0.75
CA PRO A 207 -23.23 12.51 0.64
C PRO A 207 -22.50 12.43 1.98
N LEU A 208 -23.15 12.79 3.10
CA LEU A 208 -22.60 12.63 4.45
C LEU A 208 -22.37 11.16 4.80
N PHE A 209 -23.36 10.31 4.51
CA PHE A 209 -23.26 8.88 4.70
C PHE A 209 -22.17 8.28 3.82
N VAL A 210 -22.04 8.70 2.56
CA VAL A 210 -20.97 8.25 1.65
C VAL A 210 -19.60 8.70 2.15
N ALA A 211 -19.46 9.94 2.63
CA ALA A 211 -18.22 10.45 3.20
C ALA A 211 -17.82 9.67 4.46
N TRP A 212 -18.77 9.45 5.37
CA TRP A 212 -18.59 8.66 6.57
C TRP A 212 -18.32 7.18 6.27
N ALA A 213 -19.01 6.60 5.28
CA ALA A 213 -18.82 5.21 4.88
C ALA A 213 -17.45 4.97 4.25
N ARG A 214 -16.90 6.00 3.58
CA ARG A 214 -15.54 6.01 3.03
C ARG A 214 -14.49 6.35 4.06
N ALA A 215 -14.87 6.86 5.23
CA ALA A 215 -13.92 7.13 6.28
C ALA A 215 -13.24 5.85 6.78
N GLY A 216 -12.19 6.02 7.57
CA GLY A 216 -11.43 4.89 8.09
C GLY A 216 -10.16 5.33 8.78
N ARG A 217 -9.35 4.36 9.16
CA ARG A 217 -8.06 4.54 9.82
C ARG A 217 -6.97 3.94 8.96
N VAL A 218 -5.84 4.64 8.86
CA VAL A 218 -4.64 4.14 8.20
C VAL A 218 -3.57 3.91 9.23
N TRP A 219 -3.02 2.70 9.26
CA TRP A 219 -1.79 2.39 9.99
C TRP A 219 -0.70 2.00 9.02
N MET A 220 0.48 2.57 9.19
CA MET A 220 1.69 2.08 8.54
C MET A 220 2.56 1.47 9.61
N THR A 221 2.94 0.21 9.40
CA THR A 221 3.88 -0.49 10.25
C THR A 221 5.20 -0.70 9.51
N SER A 222 6.20 -1.23 10.20
CA SER A 222 7.47 -1.63 9.59
C SER A 222 7.34 -2.75 8.53
N ARG A 223 6.17 -3.41 8.41
CA ARG A 223 5.94 -4.54 7.48
C ARG A 223 4.86 -4.28 6.45
N ARG A 224 3.81 -3.54 6.82
CA ARG A 224 2.60 -3.42 6.00
C ARG A 224 1.89 -2.09 6.24
N LEU A 225 1.14 -1.70 5.23
CA LEU A 225 0.16 -0.63 5.27
C LEU A 225 -1.23 -1.24 5.47
N LEU A 226 -1.92 -0.82 6.53
CA LEU A 226 -3.25 -1.25 6.89
C LEU A 226 -4.24 -0.11 6.65
N TRP A 227 -5.27 -0.38 5.86
CA TRP A 227 -6.43 0.50 5.70
C TRP A 227 -7.66 -0.16 6.30
N MET A 228 -8.30 0.56 7.21
CA MET A 228 -9.43 0.11 7.99
C MET A 228 -10.62 1.03 7.68
N PRO A 229 -11.40 0.74 6.62
CA PRO A 229 -12.58 1.54 6.34
C PRO A 229 -13.62 1.35 7.44
N THR A 230 -14.42 2.39 7.73
CA THR A 230 -15.56 2.31 8.65
C THR A 230 -16.54 1.23 8.19
N PHE A 231 -16.72 1.10 6.87
CA PHE A 231 -17.49 0.05 6.23
C PHE A 231 -16.65 -0.72 5.24
N GLY A 232 -16.55 -2.03 5.44
CA GLY A 232 -15.87 -2.94 4.53
C GLY A 232 -14.85 -3.83 5.21
N GLU A 233 -13.97 -4.41 4.41
CA GLU A 233 -12.90 -5.27 4.90
C GLU A 233 -11.61 -4.47 5.06
N THR A 234 -10.88 -4.74 6.14
CA THR A 234 -9.52 -4.25 6.33
C THR A 234 -8.63 -4.76 5.20
N VAL A 235 -7.86 -3.86 4.61
CA VAL A 235 -6.90 -4.16 3.54
C VAL A 235 -5.50 -4.03 4.11
N SER A 236 -4.68 -5.07 3.91
CA SER A 236 -3.28 -5.10 4.32
C SER A 236 -2.40 -5.19 3.08
N VAL A 237 -1.52 -4.22 2.88
CA VAL A 237 -0.56 -4.18 1.78
C VAL A 237 0.85 -4.33 2.36
N PRO A 238 1.57 -5.44 2.12
CA PRO A 238 2.94 -5.57 2.58
C PRO A 238 3.84 -4.52 1.91
N LEU A 239 4.68 -3.83 2.69
CA LEU A 239 5.55 -2.77 2.17
C LEU A 239 6.52 -3.29 1.10
N ALA A 240 6.99 -4.53 1.24
CA ALA A 240 7.86 -5.19 0.28
C ALA A 240 7.21 -5.47 -1.08
N THR A 241 5.87 -5.43 -1.18
CA THR A 241 5.14 -5.62 -2.45
C THR A 241 4.93 -4.31 -3.21
N ILE A 242 5.23 -3.17 -2.57
CA ILE A 242 5.08 -1.85 -3.21
C ILE A 242 6.27 -1.67 -4.15
N ALA A 243 6.00 -1.65 -5.45
CA ALA A 243 7.05 -1.44 -6.44
C ALA A 243 7.70 -0.06 -6.27
N PRO A 244 8.97 0.12 -6.68
CA PRO A 244 9.58 1.44 -6.76
C PRO A 244 8.72 2.39 -7.60
N GLY A 245 8.18 3.42 -6.96
CA GLY A 245 7.33 4.43 -7.61
C GLY A 245 5.85 4.11 -7.58
N GLY A 246 5.47 2.99 -6.97
CA GLY A 246 4.08 2.61 -6.78
C GLY A 246 3.31 3.47 -5.78
N VAL A 247 3.85 4.58 -5.28
CA VAL A 247 3.16 5.50 -4.37
C VAL A 247 2.82 6.77 -5.13
N HIS A 248 1.53 7.08 -5.25
CA HIS A 248 1.05 8.25 -5.97
C HIS A 248 0.11 9.08 -5.11
N LEU A 249 0.27 10.41 -5.19
CA LEU A 249 -0.64 11.38 -4.60
C LEU A 249 -1.48 12.02 -5.70
N GLY A 250 -2.80 11.90 -5.57
CA GLY A 250 -3.77 12.62 -6.39
C GLY A 250 -4.00 14.07 -5.90
N PRO A 251 -4.66 14.90 -6.72
CA PRO A 251 -4.87 16.33 -6.44
C PRO A 251 -5.70 16.59 -5.17
N THR A 252 -6.54 15.63 -4.75
CA THR A 252 -7.45 15.74 -3.61
C THR A 252 -6.93 15.07 -2.34
N HIS A 253 -5.60 14.93 -2.21
CA HIS A 253 -4.94 14.17 -1.13
C HIS A 253 -5.33 12.68 -1.15
N ASP A 254 -5.55 12.16 -2.36
CA ASP A 254 -5.84 10.76 -2.59
C ASP A 254 -4.52 9.99 -2.65
N LEU A 255 -4.34 9.04 -1.75
CA LEU A 255 -3.18 8.16 -1.74
C LEU A 255 -3.50 6.88 -2.52
N LYS A 256 -2.78 6.65 -3.62
CA LYS A 256 -2.82 5.39 -4.37
C LYS A 256 -1.51 4.65 -4.17
N VAL A 257 -1.60 3.39 -3.75
CA VAL A 257 -0.48 2.49 -3.51
C VAL A 257 -0.61 1.26 -4.40
N GLU A 258 0.38 1.08 -5.27
CA GLU A 258 0.54 -0.05 -6.18
C GLU A 258 1.35 -1.16 -5.50
N GLY A 259 0.72 -1.80 -4.51
CA GLY A 259 1.20 -3.04 -3.90
C GLY A 259 0.29 -4.23 -4.21
N GLU A 260 0.51 -5.33 -3.49
CA GLU A 260 -0.31 -6.54 -3.57
C GLU A 260 -1.00 -6.82 -2.23
N PRO A 261 -2.27 -6.41 -2.03
CA PRO A 261 -3.19 -5.76 -2.98
C PRO A 261 -2.96 -4.26 -3.17
N ARG A 262 -3.50 -3.71 -4.26
CA ARG A 262 -3.61 -2.28 -4.55
C ARG A 262 -4.53 -1.63 -3.53
N LEU A 263 -4.12 -0.44 -3.09
CA LEU A 263 -4.87 0.35 -2.13
C LEU A 263 -5.08 1.77 -2.66
N GLN A 264 -6.30 2.28 -2.52
CA GLN A 264 -6.62 3.68 -2.77
C GLN A 264 -7.36 4.23 -1.55
N VAL A 265 -6.80 5.27 -0.95
CA VAL A 265 -7.37 6.00 0.20
C VAL A 265 -7.61 7.43 -0.24
N ALA A 266 -8.87 7.82 -0.39
CA ALA A 266 -9.22 9.19 -0.75
C ALA A 266 -9.13 10.13 0.47
N HIS A 267 -8.85 11.42 0.23
CA HIS A 267 -8.94 12.49 1.24
C HIS A 267 -8.23 12.19 2.58
N LEU A 268 -6.99 11.73 2.53
CA LEU A 268 -6.21 11.53 3.75
C LEU A 268 -5.50 12.84 4.13
N ALA A 269 -5.79 13.39 5.32
CA ALA A 269 -5.23 14.68 5.75
C ALA A 269 -3.69 14.71 5.65
N ASP A 270 -3.06 13.65 6.13
CA ASP A 270 -1.62 13.47 6.11
C ASP A 270 -1.14 12.59 4.93
N ALA A 271 -1.84 12.63 3.79
CA ALA A 271 -1.50 11.81 2.62
C ALA A 271 -0.04 11.98 2.21
N LYS A 272 0.45 13.23 2.22
CA LYS A 272 1.82 13.58 1.87
C LYS A 272 2.85 12.98 2.84
N ALA A 273 2.55 13.03 4.13
CA ALA A 273 3.37 12.45 5.19
C ALA A 273 3.49 10.94 5.01
N LEU A 274 2.35 10.28 4.88
CA LEU A 274 2.28 8.84 4.71
C LEU A 274 2.94 8.39 3.40
N ALA A 275 2.70 9.10 2.29
CA ALA A 275 3.32 8.79 1.00
C ALA A 275 4.85 8.85 1.08
N THR A 276 5.39 9.87 1.75
CA THR A 276 6.84 9.99 1.99
C THR A 276 7.37 8.81 2.80
N LEU A 277 6.68 8.44 3.88
CA LEU A 277 7.07 7.29 4.71
C LEU A 277 6.99 5.97 3.94
N LEU A 278 5.94 5.76 3.14
CA LEU A 278 5.80 4.57 2.31
C LEU A 278 6.92 4.48 1.27
N GLU A 279 7.28 5.59 0.63
CA GLU A 279 8.35 5.61 -0.35
C GLU A 279 9.73 5.30 0.27
N LEU A 280 9.98 5.82 1.49
CA LEU A 280 11.20 5.53 2.25
C LEU A 280 11.28 4.09 2.75
N HIS A 281 10.20 3.56 3.34
CA HIS A 281 10.21 2.26 4.03
C HIS A 281 9.80 1.07 3.15
N SER A 282 9.36 1.31 1.91
CA SER A 282 9.14 0.24 0.92
C SER A 282 10.44 -0.23 0.24
N GLN A 283 11.51 0.57 0.33
CA GLN A 283 12.74 0.36 -0.43
C GLN A 283 13.98 0.37 0.48
N PRO A 284 15.10 -0.24 0.05
CA PRO A 284 16.41 0.04 0.64
C PRO A 284 16.69 1.55 0.59
N PRO A 285 17.38 2.13 1.58
CA PRO A 285 18.09 1.46 2.67
C PRO A 285 17.25 1.18 3.93
N LEU A 286 16.02 1.73 4.01
CA LEU A 286 15.23 1.73 5.25
C LEU A 286 14.29 0.53 5.40
N LEU A 287 14.03 -0.22 4.33
CA LEU A 287 13.18 -1.41 4.35
C LEU A 287 13.56 -2.36 5.49
N GLY A 288 12.67 -2.47 6.48
CA GLY A 288 12.83 -3.35 7.62
C GLY A 288 13.83 -2.92 8.69
N ARG A 289 14.53 -1.78 8.54
CA ARG A 289 15.53 -1.27 9.50
C ARG A 289 14.92 -0.87 10.83
N VAL A 290 13.72 -0.31 10.80
CA VAL A 290 12.94 0.08 12.00
C VAL A 290 12.81 -1.07 13.01
N ARG A 291 12.77 -2.31 12.53
CA ARG A 291 12.61 -3.51 13.37
C ARG A 291 13.82 -3.79 14.26
N SER A 292 15.00 -3.25 13.94
CA SER A 292 16.17 -3.37 14.82
C SER A 292 15.97 -2.62 16.13
N GLY A 293 15.05 -1.63 16.17
CA GLY A 293 14.86 -0.73 17.32
C GLY A 293 16.01 0.25 17.54
N VAL A 294 17.09 0.17 16.75
CA VAL A 294 18.25 1.05 16.88
C VAL A 294 17.96 2.35 16.15
N ARG A 295 17.64 3.39 16.91
CA ARG A 295 17.53 4.77 16.43
C ARG A 295 18.70 5.56 16.98
N LEU A 296 19.42 6.27 16.11
CA LEU A 296 20.55 7.10 16.50
C LEU A 296 20.08 8.23 17.44
N ALA A 297 20.56 8.19 18.69
CA ALA A 297 20.27 9.17 19.73
C ALA A 297 21.16 10.42 19.59
N ASP A 298 22.35 10.25 19.02
CA ASP A 298 23.37 11.28 18.74
C ASP A 298 23.10 12.03 17.42
N VAL A 299 21.82 12.24 17.10
CA VAL A 299 21.37 13.02 15.94
C VAL A 299 20.23 13.92 16.37
N VAL A 300 20.37 15.22 16.14
CA VAL A 300 19.29 16.19 16.38
C VAL A 300 18.96 16.91 15.09
N VAL A 301 17.69 16.83 14.68
CA VAL A 301 17.16 17.47 13.47
C VAL A 301 16.21 18.60 13.87
N PHE A 302 16.39 19.80 13.33
CA PHE A 302 15.55 20.96 13.67
C PHE A 302 15.54 22.00 12.54
N PRO A 303 14.47 22.82 12.45
CA PRO A 303 14.40 23.90 11.46
C PRO A 303 15.39 25.02 11.82
N ALA A 304 16.02 25.60 10.80
CA ALA A 304 16.95 26.70 10.95
C ALA A 304 16.97 27.61 9.72
N SER A 305 17.57 28.78 9.89
CA SER A 305 17.89 29.72 8.83
C SER A 305 19.40 29.88 8.73
N LEU A 306 19.92 29.79 7.52
CA LEU A 306 21.28 30.11 7.16
C LEU A 306 21.34 31.56 6.71
N TRP A 307 22.17 32.35 7.38
CA TRP A 307 22.43 33.75 7.09
C TRP A 307 23.83 33.88 6.50
N ASP A 308 23.94 34.62 5.41
CA ASP A 308 25.20 35.04 4.82
C ASP A 308 25.16 36.57 4.70
N ALA A 309 26.30 37.24 4.86
CA ALA A 309 26.36 38.70 4.86
C ALA A 309 25.90 39.33 3.53
N GLU A 310 26.01 38.57 2.44
CA GLU A 310 25.75 39.05 1.06
C GLU A 310 24.48 38.46 0.44
N VAL A 311 23.86 37.45 1.07
CA VAL A 311 22.74 36.70 0.50
C VAL A 311 21.56 36.69 1.46
N ALA A 312 20.35 36.79 0.92
CA ALA A 312 19.12 36.67 1.70
C ALA A 312 19.09 35.37 2.52
N PRO A 313 18.55 35.40 3.75
CA PRO A 313 18.53 34.23 4.63
C PRO A 313 17.77 33.07 3.98
N ARG A 314 18.35 31.87 4.05
CA ARG A 314 17.76 30.65 3.51
C ARG A 314 17.21 29.78 4.63
N SER A 315 15.92 29.47 4.60
CA SER A 315 15.32 28.49 5.51
C SER A 315 15.68 27.07 5.11
N GLY A 316 15.74 26.18 6.10
CA GLY A 316 16.04 24.77 5.89
C GLY A 316 16.04 23.97 7.17
N TRP A 317 16.64 22.79 7.10
CA TRP A 317 16.76 21.84 8.19
C TRP A 317 18.21 21.61 8.52
N VAL A 318 18.49 21.52 9.82
CA VAL A 318 19.82 21.28 10.36
C VAL A 318 19.88 19.91 10.97
N VAL A 319 20.99 19.24 10.72
CA VAL A 319 21.36 17.98 11.36
C VAL A 319 22.59 18.22 12.20
N LEU A 320 22.45 18.09 13.51
CA LEU A 320 23.52 18.20 14.48
C LEU A 320 24.01 16.80 14.87
N ARG A 321 25.32 16.58 14.76
CA ARG A 321 26.03 15.32 15.03
C ARG A 321 27.30 15.56 15.85
N PRO A 322 27.87 14.53 16.51
CA PRO A 322 29.18 14.65 17.16
C PRO A 322 30.29 15.14 16.23
N GLY A 323 30.23 14.78 14.94
CA GLY A 323 31.22 15.19 13.93
C GLY A 323 31.06 16.60 13.39
N GLY A 324 29.93 17.27 13.61
CA GLY A 324 29.66 18.59 13.05
C GLY A 324 28.18 18.88 12.79
N VAL A 325 27.94 19.89 11.96
CA VAL A 325 26.60 20.36 11.61
C VAL A 325 26.41 20.38 10.09
N SER A 326 25.26 19.91 9.64
CA SER A 326 24.87 19.96 8.23
C SER A 326 23.56 20.71 8.06
N PHE A 327 23.44 21.49 6.99
CA PHE A 327 22.26 22.26 6.63
C PHE A 327 21.75 21.83 5.25
N ILE A 328 20.46 21.52 5.18
CA ILE A 328 19.74 21.17 3.96
C ILE A 328 18.66 22.23 3.71
N PRO A 329 18.66 22.91 2.55
CA PRO A 329 17.71 23.98 2.29
C PRO A 329 16.27 23.49 2.19
N GLU A 330 15.33 24.36 2.57
CA GLU A 330 13.90 24.13 2.37
C GLU A 330 13.57 24.05 0.87
N GLY A 331 12.49 23.34 0.53
CA GLY A 331 12.11 23.09 -0.87
C GLY A 331 12.91 21.96 -1.55
N ALA A 332 14.01 21.50 -0.95
CA ALA A 332 14.81 20.39 -1.48
C ALA A 332 14.19 18.99 -1.27
N GLY A 333 12.98 18.91 -0.72
CA GLY A 333 12.32 17.65 -0.35
C GLY A 333 12.26 16.60 -1.46
N ARG A 334 11.97 17.01 -2.69
CA ARG A 334 11.96 16.12 -3.86
C ARG A 334 13.34 15.52 -4.10
N GLN A 335 14.38 16.35 -4.07
CA GLN A 335 15.76 15.96 -4.33
C GLN A 335 16.34 15.10 -3.21
N VAL A 336 15.98 15.39 -1.96
CA VAL A 336 16.33 14.57 -0.80
C VAL A 336 15.73 13.18 -0.96
N LEU A 337 14.43 13.10 -1.24
CA LEU A 337 13.75 11.81 -1.40
C LEU A 337 14.29 11.03 -2.61
N SER A 338 14.58 11.71 -3.72
CA SER A 338 15.14 11.05 -4.91
C SER A 338 16.54 10.52 -4.66
N THR A 339 17.34 11.23 -3.87
CA THR A 339 18.68 10.80 -3.49
C THR A 339 18.60 9.54 -2.62
N VAL A 340 17.75 9.52 -1.59
CA VAL A 340 17.61 8.36 -0.69
C VAL A 340 17.06 7.13 -1.42
N THR A 341 16.08 7.32 -2.29
CA THR A 341 15.42 6.22 -3.01
C THR A 341 16.17 5.79 -4.28
N GLY A 342 17.18 6.57 -4.71
CA GLY A 342 17.96 6.32 -5.92
C GLY A 342 17.19 6.54 -7.23
N ARG A 343 16.06 7.26 -7.20
CA ARG A 343 15.19 7.49 -8.37
C ARG A 343 14.43 8.81 -8.26
N GLU A 344 13.99 9.35 -9.38
CA GLU A 344 13.17 10.57 -9.35
C GLU A 344 11.85 10.32 -8.63
N SER A 345 11.57 11.12 -7.59
CA SER A 345 10.28 11.15 -6.91
C SER A 345 9.49 12.36 -7.37
N THR A 346 8.18 12.20 -7.55
CA THR A 346 7.29 13.34 -7.81
C THR A 346 6.85 14.01 -6.51
N LEU A 347 7.05 13.34 -5.37
CA LEU A 347 6.62 13.81 -4.05
C LEU A 347 7.54 14.94 -3.54
N ALA A 348 6.94 16.06 -3.15
CA ALA A 348 7.65 17.15 -2.51
C ALA A 348 7.80 16.87 -1.00
N ALA A 349 8.61 15.90 -0.59
CA ALA A 349 8.71 15.46 0.80
C ALA A 349 9.06 16.58 1.80
N ASP A 350 8.70 16.38 3.06
CA ASP A 350 9.24 17.20 4.16
C ASP A 350 10.65 16.70 4.50
N VAL A 351 11.66 17.56 4.30
CA VAL A 351 13.08 17.25 4.52
C VAL A 351 13.32 16.79 5.96
N GLY A 352 12.75 17.48 6.96
CA GLY A 352 12.93 17.13 8.37
C GLY A 352 12.43 15.72 8.66
N ARG A 353 11.28 15.35 8.09
CA ARG A 353 10.74 13.99 8.23
C ARG A 353 11.63 12.94 7.56
N VAL A 354 12.19 13.20 6.38
CA VAL A 354 13.12 12.26 5.74
C VAL A 354 14.35 12.05 6.59
N LEU A 355 14.96 13.13 7.08
CA LEU A 355 16.13 13.09 7.96
C LEU A 355 15.86 12.31 9.26
N GLU A 356 14.69 12.52 9.86
CA GLU A 356 14.26 11.76 11.03
C GLU A 356 14.11 10.26 10.77
N GLN A 357 13.69 9.86 9.57
CA GLN A 357 13.64 8.44 9.20
C GLN A 357 15.03 7.85 8.94
N LEU A 358 15.99 8.64 8.46
CA LEU A 358 17.36 8.14 8.25
C LEU A 358 18.05 7.77 9.56
N ARG A 359 17.60 8.27 10.71
CA ARG A 359 18.12 7.89 12.05
C ARG A 359 17.96 6.41 12.39
N TRP A 360 17.20 5.64 11.62
CA TRP A 360 17.12 4.18 11.73
C TRP A 360 18.30 3.44 11.08
N LEU A 361 19.20 4.16 10.41
CA LEU A 361 20.45 3.61 9.88
C LEU A 361 21.54 3.56 10.96
N SER A 362 22.61 2.82 10.70
CA SER A 362 23.82 2.90 11.54
C SER A 362 24.49 4.27 11.42
N GLY A 363 25.35 4.63 12.39
CA GLY A 363 26.02 5.93 12.40
C GLY A 363 26.80 6.22 11.11
N THR A 364 27.57 5.24 10.62
CA THR A 364 28.36 5.38 9.39
C THR A 364 27.48 5.48 8.15
N GLU A 365 26.44 4.64 8.03
CA GLU A 365 25.49 4.72 6.92
C GLU A 365 24.75 6.07 6.92
N PHE A 366 24.37 6.58 8.10
CA PHE A 366 23.72 7.87 8.24
C PHE A 366 24.63 9.01 7.76
N ASP A 367 25.89 9.03 8.17
CA ASP A 367 26.84 10.07 7.80
C ASP A 367 27.17 10.04 6.29
N ASP A 368 27.27 8.85 5.70
CA ASP A 368 27.42 8.67 4.24
C ASP A 368 26.20 9.25 3.48
N TRP A 369 24.99 8.94 3.95
CA TRP A 369 23.76 9.46 3.35
C TRP A 369 23.63 10.97 3.54
N LEU A 370 23.95 11.50 4.73
CA LEU A 370 23.92 12.93 5.00
C LEU A 370 24.86 13.68 4.07
N THR A 371 26.07 13.15 3.85
CA THR A 371 27.04 13.73 2.91
C THR A 371 26.46 13.78 1.50
N ARG A 372 25.88 12.67 1.00
CA ARG A 372 25.23 12.63 -0.32
C ARG A 372 24.08 13.62 -0.44
N LEU A 373 23.25 13.73 0.60
CA LEU A 373 22.14 14.67 0.64
C LEU A 373 22.60 16.11 0.58
N VAL A 374 23.58 16.49 1.40
CA VAL A 374 24.17 17.83 1.40
C VAL A 374 24.72 18.16 0.01
N THR A 375 25.49 17.26 -0.59
CA THR A 375 26.03 17.46 -1.95
C THR A 375 24.92 17.60 -2.99
N ALA A 376 23.92 16.73 -2.97
CA ALA A 376 22.82 16.76 -3.93
C ALA A 376 22.04 18.09 -3.84
N THR A 377 21.68 18.53 -2.63
CA THR A 377 20.83 19.71 -2.43
C THR A 377 21.57 21.06 -2.50
N GLY A 378 22.89 21.04 -2.70
CA GLY A 378 23.72 22.24 -2.54
C GLY A 378 23.63 22.80 -1.11
N GLY A 379 23.54 21.90 -0.13
CA GLY A 379 23.54 22.22 1.29
C GLY A 379 24.93 22.59 1.79
N LEU A 380 25.06 22.75 3.10
CA LEU A 380 26.35 23.00 3.75
C LEU A 380 26.65 21.92 4.78
N SER A 381 27.93 21.60 4.96
CA SER A 381 28.40 20.77 6.08
C SER A 381 29.65 21.39 6.67
N TRP A 382 29.65 21.58 7.98
CA TRP A 382 30.77 22.10 8.75
C TRP A 382 31.18 21.04 9.76
N SER A 383 32.49 20.79 9.85
CA SER A 383 33.03 19.92 10.89
C SER A 383 32.92 20.61 12.26
N ALA A 384 32.86 19.83 13.33
CA ALA A 384 32.87 20.35 14.70
C ALA A 384 34.10 21.24 14.99
N TRP A 385 35.22 21.01 14.29
CA TRP A 385 36.45 21.78 14.41
C TRP A 385 36.40 23.13 13.67
N ASP A 386 35.62 23.23 12.59
CA ASP A 386 35.51 24.44 11.78
C ASP A 386 34.45 25.43 12.32
N SER A 387 33.53 24.94 13.15
CA SER A 387 32.45 25.71 13.76
C SER A 387 32.97 26.60 14.90
N LEU A 388 33.54 27.74 14.52
CA LEU A 388 34.01 28.75 15.45
C LEU A 388 32.82 29.53 16.04
N LYS A 389 32.69 29.42 17.36
CA LYS A 389 31.90 30.27 18.27
C LYS A 389 30.58 29.65 18.73
N ARG A 390 30.70 28.94 19.85
CA ARG A 390 29.63 28.68 20.81
C ARG A 390 29.41 29.96 21.61
N GLU A 391 28.29 30.65 21.42
CA GLU A 391 27.80 31.50 22.52
C GLU A 391 27.31 30.54 23.60
N GLU A 392 27.80 30.67 24.84
CA GLU A 392 27.33 29.92 26.03
C GLU A 392 25.90 30.31 26.44
N ALA A 393 25.08 30.69 25.46
CA ALA A 393 23.66 30.90 25.63
C ALA A 393 23.02 29.56 26.03
N PRO A 394 22.13 29.57 27.05
CA PRO A 394 21.33 28.40 27.36
C PRO A 394 20.56 27.90 26.12
N LEU A 395 20.43 26.59 25.94
CA LEU A 395 19.79 25.99 24.75
C LEU A 395 18.30 26.34 24.54
N TRP A 396 17.65 27.03 25.49
CA TRP A 396 16.34 27.62 25.29
C TRP A 396 16.37 28.90 24.42
N LYS A 397 17.56 29.45 24.16
CA LYS A 397 17.80 30.49 23.16
C LYS A 397 18.09 29.86 21.78
N PRO A 398 17.87 30.59 20.67
CA PRO A 398 18.17 30.08 19.34
C PRO A 398 19.61 29.59 19.26
N PHE A 399 19.77 28.34 18.83
CA PHE A 399 21.06 27.73 18.58
C PHE A 399 21.77 28.52 17.47
N ARG A 400 22.99 28.97 17.74
CA ARG A 400 23.78 29.79 16.82
C ARG A 400 25.15 29.17 16.61
N VAL A 401 25.49 28.89 15.36
CA VAL A 401 26.83 28.46 14.94
C VAL A 401 27.29 29.33 13.78
N SER A 402 28.54 29.81 13.85
CA SER A 402 29.13 30.62 12.79
C SER A 402 30.35 29.93 12.17
N ARG A 403 30.56 30.19 10.87
CA ARG A 403 31.80 29.87 10.16
C ARG A 403 32.13 31.02 9.20
N GLY A 404 33.13 31.82 9.54
CA GLY A 404 33.47 33.01 8.77
C GLY A 404 32.31 34.02 8.74
N ARG A 405 31.76 34.28 7.56
CA ARG A 405 30.63 35.21 7.34
C ARG A 405 29.25 34.55 7.46
N GLN A 406 29.21 33.22 7.50
CA GLN A 406 27.96 32.47 7.53
C GLN A 406 27.54 32.19 8.97
N VAL A 407 26.26 32.36 9.27
CA VAL A 407 25.67 32.13 10.58
C VAL A 407 24.43 31.25 10.42
N LEU A 408 24.42 30.12 11.10
CA LEU A 408 23.29 29.20 11.15
C LEU A 408 22.56 29.44 12.47
N MET A 409 21.26 29.77 12.38
CA MET A 409 20.40 30.05 13.53
C MET A 409 19.16 29.17 13.47
N GLY A 410 18.90 28.38 14.51
CA GLY A 410 17.72 27.52 14.55
C GLY A 410 17.18 27.34 15.95
N GLN A 411 15.95 26.83 16.04
CA GLN A 411 15.30 26.55 17.31
C GLN A 411 15.08 25.05 17.44
N MET A 412 15.64 24.48 18.50
CA MET A 412 15.49 23.06 18.81
C MET A 412 14.20 22.85 19.59
N GLU A 413 13.54 21.72 19.33
CA GLU A 413 12.43 21.28 20.16
C GLU A 413 12.94 20.93 21.57
N TRP A 414 12.11 21.18 22.59
CA TRP A 414 12.47 20.92 23.99
C TRP A 414 12.91 19.46 24.22
N SER A 415 12.25 18.52 23.54
CA SER A 415 12.57 17.08 23.58
C SER A 415 13.97 16.74 23.08
N ALA A 416 14.56 17.58 22.23
CA ALA A 416 15.86 17.37 21.62
C ALA A 416 17.02 18.06 22.36
N GLN A 417 16.72 18.95 23.32
CA GLN A 417 17.74 19.77 24.01
C GLN A 417 18.81 18.94 24.70
N SER A 418 18.43 17.93 25.49
CA SER A 418 19.40 17.09 26.20
C SER A 418 20.34 16.33 25.26
N SER A 419 19.82 15.88 24.11
CA SER A 419 20.64 15.19 23.09
C SER A 419 21.58 16.18 22.41
N ALA A 420 21.10 17.39 22.09
CA ALA A 420 21.92 18.44 21.52
C ALA A 420 23.03 18.87 22.48
N GLU A 421 22.73 19.00 23.77
CA GLU A 421 23.71 19.31 24.82
C GLU A 421 24.82 18.26 24.90
N LEU A 422 24.47 16.97 24.85
CA LEU A 422 25.44 15.88 24.85
C LEU A 422 26.34 15.92 23.61
N ILE A 423 25.76 16.17 22.42
CA ILE A 423 26.52 16.32 21.17
C ILE A 423 27.46 17.53 21.24
N LEU A 424 26.98 18.67 21.71
CA LEU A 424 27.79 19.90 21.77
C LEU A 424 28.88 19.82 22.84
N ARG A 425 28.71 19.01 23.89
CA ARG A 425 29.78 18.72 24.86
C ARG A 425 30.91 17.87 24.28
N SER A 426 30.65 17.09 23.23
CA SER A 426 31.70 16.32 22.56
C SER A 426 32.44 17.13 21.50
N TRP A 427 31.99 18.34 21.19
CA TRP A 427 32.69 19.24 20.27
C TRP A 427 33.89 19.88 20.97
N PRO A 428 34.98 20.16 20.23
CA PRO A 428 36.14 20.82 20.80
C PRO A 428 35.76 22.23 21.28
N ASP A 429 36.20 22.58 22.49
CA ASP A 429 36.01 23.93 23.00
C ASP A 429 36.70 24.94 22.08
N ALA A 430 36.01 26.03 21.75
CA ALA A 430 36.52 27.09 20.89
C ALA A 430 37.70 27.88 21.50
N VAL A 431 38.25 27.43 22.64
CA VAL A 431 39.21 28.14 23.48
C VAL A 431 40.55 27.40 23.49
N THR A 432 41.36 27.57 22.43
CA THR A 432 42.73 28.13 22.47
C THR A 432 43.47 27.97 21.12
N PRO A 433 43.18 28.82 20.11
CA PRO A 433 44.14 29.05 19.05
C PRO A 433 45.24 30.00 19.57
N GLY A 434 46.18 29.50 20.37
CA GLY A 434 47.36 30.28 20.74
C GLY A 434 47.98 30.00 22.11
N LYS A 435 48.61 28.84 22.30
CA LYS A 435 49.81 28.67 23.17
C LYS A 435 50.52 27.35 22.86
N ALA A 436 50.80 27.11 21.58
CA ALA A 436 51.73 26.07 21.14
C ALA A 436 52.79 26.69 20.21
N LYS A 437 53.53 27.66 20.74
CA LYS A 437 54.82 28.11 20.19
C LYS A 437 55.78 28.30 21.36
N SER A 438 56.94 27.65 21.25
CA SER A 438 58.13 27.78 22.09
C SER A 438 58.22 26.91 23.35
N ALA A 439 58.57 25.63 23.17
CA ALA A 439 59.41 24.88 24.10
C ALA A 439 60.13 23.75 23.34
N ARG A 440 61.00 24.14 22.41
CA ARG A 440 62.16 23.35 21.96
C ARG A 440 63.29 24.36 21.77
N THR A 441 63.98 24.64 22.86
CA THR A 441 65.41 24.93 22.87
C THR A 441 66.11 23.70 23.39
#